data_AF-A0A661UDX5-F1
#
_entry.id   AF-A0A661UDX5-F1
#
_cell.length_a   1.000
_cell.length_b   1.000
_cell.length_c   1.000
_cell.angle_alpha   90.00
_cell.angle_beta   90.00
_cell.angle_gamma   90.00
#
_symmetry.space_group_name_H-M   'P 1'
#
loop_
_entity.id
_entity.type
_entity.pdbx_description
1 polymer ?
#
loop_
_entity_poly.entity_id
_entity_poly.type
_entity_poly.pdbx_seq_one_letter_code
_entity_poly.pdbx_strand_id
1 'polypeptide(L)'
;MKSFFDSYREKRLNRKGQKLLAQGKVEKAFQLFQQAVLKNESADILFNLALSLMGLSRFAEAENYLSKLQVDFPNNELNTLTLAECMMMQNKWEEAKLLYSNLKLINSREEKYNEYLKIVDDPVIREKYVIAKKNLRKATLELQKKNDTKALELLMEAEEYIPDNSNILNNIGSIYMLGKKSEQAYGYFVKALAHDQHNLQIKKNLISARRKLKK
;
A
#
# COMPACT_ATOMS: atom_id res chain seq x y z
N MET A 1 9.89 -1.76 34.01
CA MET A 1 8.90 -2.86 34.00
C MET A 1 7.62 -2.30 33.36
N LYS A 2 7.27 -2.70 32.12
CA LYS A 2 6.07 -2.19 31.43
C LYS A 2 4.82 -2.71 32.15
N SER A 3 3.84 -1.85 32.47
CA SER A 3 2.64 -2.30 33.20
C SER A 3 1.72 -3.11 32.27
N PHE A 4 1.01 -4.09 32.82
CA PHE A 4 0.00 -4.86 32.09
C PHE A 4 -1.03 -3.96 31.37
N PHE A 5 -1.38 -2.82 31.98
CA PHE A 5 -2.32 -1.84 31.42
C PHE A 5 -1.75 -1.12 30.19
N ASP A 6 -0.45 -0.83 30.17
CA ASP A 6 0.21 -0.25 28.99
C ASP A 6 0.21 -1.22 27.81
N SER A 7 0.24 -2.56 28.08
CA SER A 7 0.20 -3.61 27.05
C SER A 7 -1.21 -4.00 26.54
N TYR A 8 -2.26 -3.49 27.19
CA TYR A 8 -3.61 -3.59 26.65
C TYR A 8 -3.96 -2.35 25.80
N ARG A 9 -3.45 -1.17 26.24
CA ARG A 9 -3.79 0.12 25.64
C ARG A 9 -3.16 0.31 24.26
N GLU A 10 -1.89 -0.03 24.08
CA GLU A 10 -1.21 -0.01 22.78
C GLU A 10 -1.88 -0.95 21.77
N LYS A 11 -2.26 -2.18 22.17
CA LYS A 11 -2.90 -3.15 21.27
C LYS A 11 -4.23 -2.62 20.76
N ARG A 12 -5.00 -1.97 21.63
CA ARG A 12 -6.26 -1.31 21.25
C ARG A 12 -6.01 -0.16 20.27
N LEU A 13 -5.01 0.69 20.55
CA LEU A 13 -4.63 1.79 19.65
C LEU A 13 -4.20 1.26 18.28
N ASN A 14 -3.36 0.23 18.26
CA ASN A 14 -2.84 -0.42 17.05
C ASN A 14 -3.99 -0.99 16.19
N ARG A 15 -4.90 -1.78 16.78
CA ARG A 15 -6.08 -2.32 16.07
C ARG A 15 -6.99 -1.23 15.51
N LYS A 16 -7.22 -0.16 16.27
CA LYS A 16 -8.03 0.98 15.81
C LYS A 16 -7.33 1.73 14.67
N GLY A 17 -6.01 1.90 14.75
CA GLY A 17 -5.18 2.47 13.68
C GLY A 17 -5.27 1.66 12.39
N GLN A 18 -5.11 0.33 12.47
CA GLN A 18 -5.23 -0.56 11.31
C GLN A 18 -6.60 -0.46 10.63
N LYS A 19 -7.68 -0.40 11.42
CA LYS A 19 -9.03 -0.18 10.87
C LYS A 19 -9.16 1.16 10.15
N LEU A 20 -8.50 2.22 10.64
CA LEU A 20 -8.51 3.52 9.98
C LEU A 20 -7.66 3.53 8.71
N LEU A 21 -6.50 2.87 8.70
CA LEU A 21 -5.71 2.66 7.48
C LEU A 21 -6.50 1.93 6.40
N ALA A 22 -7.20 0.84 6.76
CA ALA A 22 -8.05 0.10 5.85
C ALA A 22 -9.24 0.93 5.30
N GLN A 23 -9.62 2.01 6.00
CA GLN A 23 -10.62 2.98 5.55
C GLN A 23 -10.01 4.15 4.76
N GLY A 24 -8.70 4.12 4.48
CA GLY A 24 -7.97 5.20 3.84
C GLY A 24 -7.80 6.45 4.71
N LYS A 25 -8.14 6.42 6.00
CA LYS A 25 -8.03 7.57 6.93
C LYS A 25 -6.63 7.63 7.53
N VAL A 26 -5.64 7.86 6.68
CA VAL A 26 -4.21 7.71 7.00
C VAL A 26 -3.78 8.62 8.15
N GLU A 27 -4.16 9.90 8.15
CA GLU A 27 -3.79 10.87 9.19
C GLU A 27 -4.27 10.44 10.58
N LYS A 28 -5.53 9.97 10.66
CA LYS A 28 -6.10 9.50 11.93
C LYS A 28 -5.44 8.22 12.40
N ALA A 29 -5.04 7.35 11.48
CA ALA A 29 -4.31 6.14 11.82
C ALA A 29 -2.90 6.48 12.34
N PHE A 30 -2.19 7.37 11.66
CA PHE A 30 -0.89 7.89 12.08
C PHE A 30 -0.92 8.40 13.53
N GLN A 31 -1.91 9.23 13.89
CA GLN A 31 -2.06 9.73 15.26
C GLN A 31 -2.22 8.62 16.32
N LEU A 32 -2.92 7.54 15.98
CA LEU A 32 -3.08 6.40 16.90
C LEU A 32 -1.81 5.57 17.02
N PHE A 33 -1.08 5.36 15.92
CA PHE A 33 0.21 4.65 15.99
C PHE A 33 1.27 5.46 16.72
N GLN A 34 1.27 6.78 16.58
CA GLN A 34 2.14 7.66 17.36
C GLN A 34 1.85 7.55 18.86
N GLN A 35 0.58 7.43 19.26
CA GLN A 35 0.23 7.17 20.66
C GLN A 35 0.63 5.75 21.11
N ALA A 36 0.51 4.76 20.22
CA ALA A 36 0.83 3.37 20.52
C ALA A 36 2.33 3.16 20.72
N VAL A 37 3.18 3.77 19.88
CA VAL A 37 4.64 3.60 19.94
C VAL A 37 5.23 4.17 21.23
N LEU A 38 4.64 5.24 21.78
CA LEU A 38 5.02 5.79 23.09
C LEU A 38 4.77 4.84 24.27
N LYS A 39 3.90 3.84 24.10
CA LYS A 39 3.60 2.81 25.11
C LYS A 39 4.44 1.56 24.90
N ASN A 40 4.55 1.14 23.64
CA ASN A 40 5.35 -0.01 23.27
C ASN A 40 5.87 0.16 21.84
N GLU A 41 7.18 0.14 21.72
CA GLU A 41 7.85 0.12 20.43
C GLU A 41 7.97 -1.33 19.95
N SER A 42 6.87 -1.90 19.45
CA SER A 42 6.89 -3.22 18.80
C SER A 42 7.06 -3.10 17.29
N ALA A 43 7.61 -4.15 16.66
CA ALA A 43 7.81 -4.21 15.22
C ALA A 43 6.53 -3.89 14.43
N ASP A 44 5.39 -4.46 14.82
CA ASP A 44 4.09 -4.20 14.19
C ASP A 44 3.67 -2.72 14.26
N ILE A 45 3.92 -2.05 15.39
CA ILE A 45 3.55 -0.64 15.57
C ILE A 45 4.47 0.24 14.75
N LEU A 46 5.78 -0.04 14.76
CA LEU A 46 6.76 0.65 13.92
C LEU A 46 6.42 0.53 12.43
N PHE A 47 6.07 -0.68 11.99
CA PHE A 47 5.71 -0.95 10.61
C PHE A 47 4.42 -0.20 10.22
N ASN A 48 3.39 -0.24 11.06
CA ASN A 48 2.15 0.50 10.80
C ASN A 48 2.34 2.03 10.82
N LEU A 49 3.24 2.53 11.66
CA LEU A 49 3.62 3.94 11.70
C LEU A 49 4.33 4.35 10.40
N ALA A 50 5.30 3.54 9.95
CA ALA A 50 5.98 3.73 8.67
C ALA A 50 5.01 3.70 7.48
N LEU A 51 4.10 2.72 7.42
CA LEU A 51 3.07 2.65 6.38
C LEU A 51 2.17 3.89 6.37
N SER A 52 1.84 4.41 7.55
CA SER A 52 1.05 5.65 7.65
C SER A 52 1.84 6.85 7.12
N LEU A 53 3.13 6.95 7.46
CA LEU A 53 4.03 7.99 6.95
C LEU A 53 4.20 7.90 5.42
N MET A 54 4.32 6.70 4.86
CA MET A 54 4.31 6.44 3.42
C MET A 54 3.03 6.98 2.76
N GLY A 55 1.86 6.68 3.34
CA GLY A 55 0.58 7.19 2.87
C GLY A 55 0.47 8.72 2.92
N LEU A 56 1.12 9.35 3.90
CA LEU A 56 1.22 10.80 4.06
C LEU A 56 2.32 11.44 3.19
N SER A 57 3.03 10.66 2.37
CA SER A 57 4.20 11.11 1.60
C SER A 57 5.36 11.66 2.45
N ARG A 58 5.41 11.29 3.74
CA ARG A 58 6.49 11.65 4.68
C ARG A 58 7.59 10.59 4.63
N PHE A 59 8.19 10.42 3.45
CA PHE A 59 9.07 9.29 3.14
C PHE A 59 10.34 9.27 4.00
N ALA A 60 10.99 10.42 4.21
CA ALA A 60 12.18 10.50 5.05
C ALA A 60 11.92 10.06 6.50
N GLU A 61 10.73 10.34 7.04
CA GLU A 61 10.36 9.87 8.38
C GLU A 61 10.01 8.39 8.39
N ALA A 62 9.36 7.89 7.33
CA ALA A 62 9.07 6.46 7.19
C ALA A 62 10.36 5.62 7.14
N GLU A 63 11.37 6.12 6.41
CA GLU A 63 12.70 5.49 6.31
C GLU A 63 13.34 5.26 7.66
N ASN A 64 13.27 6.21 8.60
CA ASN A 64 13.85 6.04 9.94
C ASN A 64 13.32 4.79 10.65
N TYR A 65 12.01 4.56 10.58
CA TYR A 65 11.37 3.40 11.20
C TYR A 65 11.62 2.11 10.42
N LEU A 66 11.59 2.17 9.08
CA LEU A 66 11.83 1.01 8.22
C LEU A 66 13.28 0.53 8.29
N SER A 67 14.25 1.44 8.34
CA SER A 67 15.67 1.11 8.53
C SER A 67 15.91 0.43 9.87
N LYS A 68 15.24 0.89 10.95
CA LYS A 68 15.28 0.19 12.25
C LYS A 68 14.74 -1.24 12.14
N LEU A 69 13.57 -1.40 11.50
CA LEU A 69 12.98 -2.73 11.26
C LEU A 69 13.87 -3.64 10.40
N GLN A 70 14.60 -3.08 9.43
CA GLN A 70 15.52 -3.83 8.59
C GLN A 70 16.74 -4.33 9.37
N VAL A 71 17.21 -3.58 10.37
CA VAL A 71 18.30 -4.02 11.27
C VAL A 71 17.82 -5.15 12.19
N ASP A 72 16.65 -4.98 12.82
CA ASP A 72 16.13 -5.95 13.78
C ASP A 72 15.61 -7.24 13.11
N PHE A 73 15.10 -7.13 11.88
CA PHE A 73 14.47 -8.21 11.13
C PHE A 73 14.97 -8.25 9.67
N PRO A 74 16.27 -8.55 9.42
CA PRO A 74 16.89 -8.41 8.11
C PRO A 74 16.32 -9.34 7.03
N ASN A 75 15.69 -10.45 7.43
CA ASN A 75 15.07 -11.42 6.53
C ASN A 75 13.55 -11.25 6.41
N ASN A 76 12.97 -10.18 6.98
CA ASN A 76 11.55 -9.90 6.83
C ASN A 76 11.31 -9.25 5.48
N GLU A 77 10.86 -10.06 4.52
CA GLU A 77 10.61 -9.62 3.16
C GLU A 77 9.70 -8.39 3.07
N LEU A 78 8.61 -8.37 3.84
CA LEU A 78 7.65 -7.27 3.80
C LEU A 78 8.27 -5.95 4.25
N ASN A 79 9.10 -5.97 5.30
CA ASN A 79 9.84 -4.80 5.76
C ASN A 79 10.81 -4.31 4.68
N THR A 80 11.56 -5.21 4.06
CA THR A 80 12.54 -4.87 3.02
C THR A 80 11.87 -4.33 1.77
N LEU A 81 10.78 -4.92 1.30
CA LEU A 81 10.00 -4.42 0.16
C LEU A 81 9.44 -3.01 0.45
N THR A 82 8.94 -2.78 1.66
CA THR A 82 8.41 -1.46 2.06
C THR A 82 9.51 -0.42 2.14
N LEU A 83 10.70 -0.78 2.66
CA LEU A 83 11.87 0.10 2.68
C LEU A 83 12.34 0.42 1.25
N ALA A 84 12.40 -0.58 0.37
CA ALA A 84 12.80 -0.37 -1.02
C ALA A 84 11.83 0.56 -1.76
N GLU A 85 10.51 0.39 -1.57
CA GLU A 85 9.52 1.34 -2.11
C GLU A 85 9.70 2.75 -1.51
N CYS A 86 10.01 2.86 -0.21
CA CYS A 86 10.31 4.14 0.43
C CYS A 86 11.52 4.84 -0.21
N MET A 87 12.57 4.08 -0.54
CA MET A 87 13.75 4.58 -1.25
C MET A 87 13.40 5.06 -2.67
N MET A 88 12.63 4.27 -3.42
CA MET A 88 12.14 4.66 -4.75
C MET A 88 11.34 5.95 -4.70
N MET A 89 10.46 6.13 -3.70
CA MET A 89 9.68 7.35 -3.55
C MET A 89 10.51 8.59 -3.21
N GLN A 90 11.75 8.39 -2.76
CA GLN A 90 12.75 9.44 -2.52
C GLN A 90 13.75 9.57 -3.67
N ASN A 91 13.56 8.84 -4.77
CA ASN A 91 14.50 8.73 -5.89
C ASN A 91 15.89 8.15 -5.50
N LYS A 92 15.96 7.42 -4.38
CA LYS A 92 17.14 6.69 -3.91
C LYS A 92 17.21 5.32 -4.60
N TRP A 93 17.50 5.36 -5.91
CA TRP A 93 17.36 4.19 -6.79
C TRP A 93 18.38 3.08 -6.52
N GLU A 94 19.63 3.44 -6.22
CA GLU A 94 20.70 2.47 -5.97
C GLU A 94 20.48 1.73 -4.65
N GLU A 95 19.98 2.42 -3.62
CA GLU A 95 19.62 1.84 -2.33
C GLU A 95 18.44 0.88 -2.48
N ALA A 96 17.42 1.26 -3.26
CA ALA A 96 16.31 0.37 -3.59
C ALA A 96 16.79 -0.87 -4.34
N LYS A 97 17.68 -0.70 -5.33
CA LYS A 97 18.25 -1.79 -6.12
C LYS A 97 19.03 -2.78 -5.25
N LEU A 98 19.82 -2.28 -4.29
CA LEU A 98 20.54 -3.14 -3.35
C LEU A 98 19.56 -4.00 -2.54
N LEU A 99 18.48 -3.41 -2.02
CA LEU A 99 17.47 -4.14 -1.24
C LEU A 99 16.78 -5.23 -2.09
N TYR A 100 16.36 -4.92 -3.31
CA TYR A 100 15.75 -5.92 -4.20
C TYR A 100 16.73 -7.02 -4.63
N SER A 101 17.99 -6.66 -4.88
CA SER A 101 19.04 -7.64 -5.22
C SER A 101 19.27 -8.60 -4.05
N ASN A 102 19.32 -8.09 -2.83
CA ASN A 102 19.45 -8.91 -1.62
C ASN A 102 18.25 -9.83 -1.42
N LEU A 103 17.02 -9.33 -1.60
CA LEU A 103 15.82 -10.17 -1.55
C LEU A 103 15.87 -11.29 -2.58
N LYS A 104 16.26 -10.98 -3.82
CA LYS A 104 16.43 -11.98 -4.87
C LYS A 104 17.49 -13.03 -4.53
N LEU A 105 18.61 -12.64 -3.92
CA LEU A 105 19.65 -13.58 -3.49
C LEU A 105 19.15 -14.54 -2.40
N ILE A 106 18.43 -14.01 -1.40
CA ILE A 106 17.88 -14.81 -0.29
C ILE A 106 16.76 -15.73 -0.80
N ASN A 107 15.91 -15.22 -1.67
CA ASN A 107 14.71 -15.89 -2.19
C ASN A 107 14.88 -16.24 -3.68
N SER A 108 16.00 -16.89 -4.02
CA SER A 108 16.47 -17.16 -5.41
C SER A 108 15.51 -17.89 -6.34
N ARG A 109 14.40 -18.42 -5.83
CA ARG A 109 13.34 -19.09 -6.61
C ARG A 109 12.21 -18.16 -7.03
N GLU A 110 12.18 -16.92 -6.55
CA GLU A 110 11.08 -16.00 -6.82
C GLU A 110 11.46 -14.97 -7.88
N GLU A 111 10.86 -15.10 -9.06
CA GLU A 111 11.09 -14.18 -10.18
C GLU A 111 10.47 -12.79 -9.96
N LYS A 112 9.58 -12.63 -8.97
CA LYS A 112 8.83 -11.40 -8.69
C LYS A 112 9.74 -10.18 -8.45
N TYR A 113 10.96 -10.39 -7.93
CA TYR A 113 11.89 -9.29 -7.72
C TYR A 113 12.48 -8.71 -9.02
N ASN A 114 12.43 -9.45 -10.13
CA ASN A 114 12.87 -8.96 -11.43
C ASN A 114 12.02 -7.77 -11.91
N GLU A 115 10.73 -7.76 -11.57
CA GLU A 115 9.84 -6.64 -11.89
C GLU A 115 10.27 -5.37 -11.15
N TYR A 116 10.59 -5.49 -9.86
CA TYR A 116 11.12 -4.37 -9.08
C TYR A 116 12.48 -3.90 -9.58
N LEU A 117 13.39 -4.84 -9.91
CA LEU A 117 14.70 -4.54 -10.49
C LEU A 117 14.57 -3.80 -11.82
N LYS A 118 13.65 -4.22 -12.69
CA LYS A 118 13.35 -3.51 -13.94
C LYS A 118 12.89 -2.08 -13.70
N ILE A 119 12.01 -1.85 -12.71
CA ILE A 119 11.57 -0.50 -12.36
C ILE A 119 12.76 0.33 -11.88
N VAL A 120 13.61 -0.20 -10.99
CA VAL A 120 14.75 0.56 -10.48
C VAL A 120 15.93 0.63 -11.43
N ASP A 121 15.96 -0.05 -12.58
CA ASP A 121 17.08 0.04 -13.53
C ASP A 121 16.79 0.95 -14.74
N ASP A 122 15.54 1.04 -15.17
CA ASP A 122 15.13 1.81 -16.35
C ASP A 122 14.58 3.19 -15.95
N PRO A 123 15.25 4.31 -16.30
CA PRO A 123 14.81 5.67 -15.95
C PRO A 123 13.39 6.01 -16.41
N VAL A 124 12.95 5.52 -17.57
CA VAL A 124 11.61 5.77 -18.09
C VAL A 124 10.58 5.04 -17.24
N ILE A 125 10.89 3.81 -16.81
CA ILE A 125 10.00 3.04 -15.94
C ILE A 125 9.98 3.64 -14.52
N ARG A 126 11.12 4.07 -13.98
CA ARG A 126 11.23 4.79 -12.69
C ARG A 126 10.28 5.99 -12.65
N GLU A 127 10.33 6.83 -13.69
CA GLU A 127 9.51 8.04 -13.79
C GLU A 127 8.01 7.70 -13.81
N LYS A 128 7.61 6.77 -14.69
CA LYS A 128 6.23 6.28 -14.79
C LYS A 128 5.72 5.72 -13.46
N TYR A 129 6.54 4.94 -12.77
CA TYR A 129 6.20 4.38 -11.45
C TYR A 129 5.93 5.48 -10.42
N VAL A 130 6.79 6.51 -10.35
CA VAL A 130 6.63 7.63 -9.41
C VAL A 130 5.37 8.42 -9.73
N ILE A 131 5.10 8.69 -11.01
CA ILE A 131 3.87 9.38 -11.45
C ILE A 131 2.63 8.60 -11.04
N ALA A 132 2.59 7.30 -11.33
CA ALA A 132 1.47 6.44 -10.96
C ALA A 132 1.23 6.41 -9.45
N LYS A 133 2.28 6.25 -8.64
CA LYS A 133 2.17 6.26 -7.17
C LYS A 133 1.70 7.62 -6.65
N LYS A 134 2.13 8.73 -7.26
CA LYS A 134 1.65 10.08 -6.94
C LYS A 134 0.17 10.24 -7.29
N ASN A 135 -0.26 9.77 -8.44
CA ASN A 135 -1.65 9.83 -8.87
C ASN A 135 -2.56 8.95 -8.00
N LEU A 136 -2.12 7.75 -7.61
CA LEU A 136 -2.83 6.90 -6.65
C LEU A 136 -3.03 7.60 -5.29
N ARG A 137 -2.00 8.30 -4.78
CA ARG A 137 -2.12 9.09 -3.53
C ARG A 137 -3.11 10.24 -3.70
N LYS A 138 -3.03 11.01 -4.78
CA LYS A 138 -4.00 12.07 -5.08
C LYS A 138 -5.42 11.53 -5.21
N ALA A 139 -5.60 10.41 -5.90
CA ALA A 139 -6.91 9.77 -6.05
C ALA A 139 -7.49 9.37 -4.70
N THR A 140 -6.66 8.87 -3.78
CA THR A 140 -7.09 8.55 -2.41
C THR A 140 -7.62 9.79 -1.68
N LEU A 141 -6.97 10.95 -1.84
CA LEU A 141 -7.45 12.22 -1.28
C LEU A 141 -8.77 12.66 -1.91
N GLU A 142 -8.93 12.53 -3.22
CA GLU A 142 -10.19 12.86 -3.91
C GLU A 142 -11.34 11.92 -3.50
N LEU A 143 -11.07 10.63 -3.28
CA LEU A 143 -12.05 9.69 -2.73
C LEU A 143 -12.52 10.10 -1.33
N GLN A 144 -11.62 10.59 -0.47
CA GLN A 144 -12.00 11.10 0.85
C GLN A 144 -12.91 12.34 0.75
N LYS A 145 -12.69 13.17 -0.26
CA LYS A 145 -13.55 14.33 -0.58
C LYS A 145 -14.84 13.93 -1.32
N LYS A 146 -15.06 12.63 -1.58
CA LYS A 146 -16.16 12.09 -2.40
C LYS A 146 -16.18 12.64 -3.84
N ASN A 147 -15.01 13.02 -4.35
CA ASN A 147 -14.84 13.46 -5.72
C ASN A 147 -14.48 12.26 -6.61
N ASP A 148 -15.47 11.38 -6.82
CA ASP A 148 -15.28 10.11 -7.50
C ASP A 148 -14.83 10.29 -8.96
N THR A 149 -15.27 11.35 -9.64
CA THR A 149 -14.86 11.68 -11.01
C THR A 149 -13.37 11.95 -11.08
N LYS A 150 -12.86 12.86 -10.23
CA LYS A 150 -11.43 13.19 -10.26
C LYS A 150 -10.56 12.03 -9.78
N ALA A 151 -11.05 11.28 -8.79
CA ALA A 151 -10.39 10.07 -8.34
C ALA A 151 -10.27 9.04 -9.48
N LEU A 152 -11.33 8.84 -10.26
CA LEU A 152 -11.33 7.91 -11.39
C LEU A 152 -10.31 8.32 -12.46
N GLU A 153 -10.28 9.60 -12.86
CA GLU A 153 -9.30 10.11 -13.82
C GLU A 153 -7.86 9.80 -13.38
N LEU A 154 -7.53 10.13 -12.12
CA LEU A 154 -6.20 9.91 -11.56
C LEU A 154 -5.85 8.41 -11.46
N LEU A 155 -6.84 7.55 -11.16
CA LEU A 155 -6.62 6.11 -11.11
C LEU A 155 -6.41 5.51 -12.49
N MET A 156 -7.15 5.97 -13.50
CA MET A 156 -6.97 5.53 -14.88
C MET A 156 -5.58 5.93 -15.42
N GLU A 157 -5.15 7.17 -15.16
CA GLU A 157 -3.78 7.61 -15.49
C GLU A 157 -2.72 6.77 -14.75
N ALA A 158 -2.97 6.38 -13.50
CA ALA A 158 -2.06 5.51 -12.76
C ALA A 158 -2.04 4.07 -13.30
N GLU A 159 -3.17 3.54 -13.77
CA GLU A 159 -3.29 2.21 -14.40
C GLU A 159 -2.48 2.13 -15.70
N GLU A 160 -2.42 3.20 -16.50
CA GLU A 160 -1.62 3.22 -17.74
C GLU A 160 -0.14 2.90 -17.51
N TYR A 161 0.37 3.24 -16.32
CA TYR A 161 1.77 3.05 -15.94
C TYR A 161 2.00 1.81 -15.07
N ILE A 162 1.02 1.40 -14.26
CA ILE A 162 1.08 0.22 -13.40
C ILE A 162 -0.22 -0.58 -13.55
N PRO A 163 -0.43 -1.26 -14.70
CA PRO A 163 -1.71 -1.89 -15.04
C PRO A 163 -2.06 -3.06 -14.11
N ASP A 164 -1.05 -3.70 -13.53
CA ASP A 164 -1.19 -4.91 -12.72
C ASP A 164 -1.41 -4.61 -11.23
N ASN A 165 -1.55 -3.33 -10.85
CA ASN A 165 -1.73 -2.96 -9.46
C ASN A 165 -3.16 -3.26 -8.98
N SER A 166 -3.30 -4.32 -8.18
CA SER A 166 -4.59 -4.76 -7.64
C SER A 166 -5.36 -3.66 -6.86
N ASN A 167 -4.66 -2.74 -6.17
CA ASN A 167 -5.30 -1.64 -5.45
C ASN A 167 -5.89 -0.59 -6.39
N ILE A 168 -5.16 -0.21 -7.45
CA ILE A 168 -5.68 0.72 -8.48
C ILE A 168 -6.92 0.11 -9.13
N LEU A 169 -6.81 -1.13 -9.62
CA LEU A 169 -7.90 -1.84 -10.28
C LEU A 169 -9.13 -1.99 -9.37
N ASN A 170 -8.94 -2.36 -8.10
CA ASN A 170 -10.02 -2.48 -7.13
C ASN A 170 -10.69 -1.13 -6.82
N ASN A 171 -9.93 -0.03 -6.77
CA ASN A 171 -10.50 1.29 -6.55
C ASN A 171 -11.32 1.75 -7.76
N ILE A 172 -10.83 1.55 -8.98
CA ILE A 172 -11.57 1.84 -10.22
C ILE A 172 -12.87 1.03 -10.26
N GLY A 173 -12.80 -0.28 -10.00
CA GLY A 173 -13.98 -1.14 -9.93
C GLY A 173 -14.99 -0.67 -8.88
N SER A 174 -14.51 -0.19 -7.72
CA SER A 174 -15.37 0.35 -6.66
C SER A 174 -16.09 1.63 -7.08
N ILE A 175 -15.41 2.54 -7.81
CA ILE A 175 -16.03 3.75 -8.35
C ILE A 175 -17.10 3.39 -9.39
N TYR A 176 -16.82 2.47 -10.33
CA TYR A 176 -17.84 2.01 -11.28
C TYR A 176 -19.04 1.38 -10.57
N MET A 177 -18.81 0.63 -9.50
CA MET A 177 -19.85 0.01 -8.70
C MET A 177 -20.77 1.04 -8.01
N LEU A 178 -20.21 2.16 -7.54
CA LEU A 178 -20.96 3.31 -7.01
C LEU A 178 -21.79 3.98 -8.12
N GLY A 179 -21.20 4.15 -9.30
CA GLY A 179 -21.86 4.67 -10.50
C GLY A 179 -22.88 3.72 -11.15
N LYS A 180 -23.26 2.61 -10.49
CA LYS A 180 -24.17 1.56 -10.99
C LYS A 180 -23.72 0.86 -12.29
N LYS A 181 -22.47 1.07 -12.69
CA LYS A 181 -21.80 0.48 -13.85
C LYS A 181 -21.25 -0.91 -13.51
N SER A 182 -22.16 -1.84 -13.22
CA SER A 182 -21.83 -3.15 -12.62
C SER A 182 -20.96 -4.04 -13.51
N GLU A 183 -21.09 -3.91 -14.84
CA GLU A 183 -20.30 -4.69 -15.80
C GLU A 183 -18.83 -4.25 -15.80
N GLN A 184 -18.59 -2.94 -15.93
CA GLN A 184 -17.24 -2.38 -15.81
C GLN A 184 -16.62 -2.71 -14.45
N ALA A 185 -17.38 -2.53 -13.37
CA ALA A 185 -16.93 -2.88 -12.03
C ALA A 185 -16.49 -4.34 -11.92
N TYR A 186 -17.29 -5.27 -12.46
CA TYR A 186 -16.97 -6.70 -12.48
C TYR A 186 -15.65 -6.96 -13.21
N GLY A 187 -15.46 -6.39 -14.40
CA GLY A 187 -14.23 -6.53 -15.18
C GLY A 187 -12.98 -6.10 -14.39
N TYR A 188 -13.04 -4.93 -13.75
CA TYR A 188 -11.93 -4.43 -12.92
C TYR A 188 -11.66 -5.30 -11.69
N PHE A 189 -12.69 -5.83 -11.02
CA PHE A 189 -12.49 -6.73 -9.88
C PHE A 189 -11.89 -8.08 -10.30
N VAL A 190 -12.22 -8.58 -11.49
CA VAL A 190 -11.57 -9.79 -12.04
C VAL A 190 -10.09 -9.54 -12.27
N LYS A 191 -9.73 -8.43 -12.94
CA LYS A 191 -8.32 -8.03 -13.14
C LYS A 191 -7.61 -7.89 -11.79
N ALA A 192 -8.21 -7.17 -10.84
CA ALA A 192 -7.61 -6.96 -9.52
C ALA A 192 -7.35 -8.27 -8.76
N LEU A 193 -8.28 -9.23 -8.84
CA LEU A 193 -8.16 -10.52 -8.17
C LEU A 193 -7.09 -11.42 -8.83
N ALA A 194 -6.81 -11.26 -10.12
CA ALA A 194 -5.76 -12.01 -10.80
C ALA A 194 -4.37 -11.71 -10.21
N HIS A 195 -4.14 -10.45 -9.81
CA HIS A 195 -2.87 -9.99 -9.22
C HIS A 195 -2.82 -10.05 -7.68
N ASP A 196 -3.96 -10.24 -7.02
CA ASP A 196 -4.03 -10.46 -5.56
C ASP A 196 -5.13 -11.45 -5.20
N GLN A 197 -4.83 -12.73 -5.44
CA GLN A 197 -5.78 -13.84 -5.35
C GLN A 197 -6.29 -14.11 -3.93
N HIS A 198 -5.60 -13.61 -2.91
CA HIS A 198 -5.97 -13.82 -1.50
C HIS A 198 -6.69 -12.62 -0.88
N ASN A 199 -6.86 -11.52 -1.61
CA ASN A 199 -7.53 -10.33 -1.11
C ASN A 199 -9.04 -10.54 -0.86
N LEU A 200 -9.41 -10.61 0.43
CA LEU A 200 -10.81 -10.79 0.82
C LEU A 200 -11.71 -9.60 0.42
N GLN A 201 -11.16 -8.39 0.35
CA GLN A 201 -11.95 -7.21 -0.03
C GLN A 201 -12.30 -7.24 -1.51
N ILE A 202 -11.33 -7.56 -2.38
CA ILE A 202 -11.56 -7.70 -3.83
C ILE A 202 -12.57 -8.82 -4.10
N LYS A 203 -12.45 -9.97 -3.41
CA LYS A 203 -13.43 -11.07 -3.52
C LYS A 203 -14.85 -10.62 -3.16
N LYS A 204 -15.03 -9.89 -2.06
CA LYS A 204 -16.33 -9.34 -1.64
C LYS A 204 -16.90 -8.38 -2.69
N ASN A 205 -16.06 -7.49 -3.21
CA ASN A 205 -16.43 -6.53 -4.25
C ASN A 205 -16.88 -7.24 -5.54
N LEU A 206 -16.14 -8.25 -5.99
CA LEU A 206 -16.47 -9.07 -7.16
C LEU A 206 -17.82 -9.80 -7.00
N ILE A 207 -18.07 -10.42 -5.85
CA ILE A 207 -19.35 -11.09 -5.55
C ILE A 207 -20.50 -10.09 -5.61
N SER A 208 -20.31 -8.90 -5.05
CA SER A 208 -21.30 -7.83 -5.08
C SER A 208 -21.63 -7.41 -6.52
N ALA A 209 -20.61 -7.20 -7.36
CA ALA A 209 -20.77 -6.83 -8.77
C ALA A 209 -21.53 -7.90 -9.54
N ARG A 210 -21.14 -9.18 -9.38
CA ARG A 210 -21.81 -10.33 -10.01
C ARG A 210 -23.28 -10.43 -9.62
N ARG A 211 -23.65 -10.14 -8.38
CA ARG A 211 -25.05 -10.17 -7.93
C ARG A 211 -25.90 -9.09 -8.61
N LYS A 212 -25.33 -7.89 -8.85
CA LYS A 212 -26.04 -6.81 -9.55
C LYS A 212 -26.22 -7.08 -11.04
N LEU A 213 -25.31 -7.83 -11.68
CA LEU A 213 -25.44 -8.22 -13.09
C LEU A 213 -26.54 -9.26 -13.35
N LYS A 214 -26.98 -9.98 -12.32
CA LYS A 214 -28.02 -11.00 -12.40
C LYS A 214 -29.43 -10.46 -12.12
N LYS A 215 -29.56 -9.18 -11.78
CA LYS A 215 -30.83 -8.50 -11.51
C LYS A 215 -31.16 -7.59 -12.68
#